data_AF-A0A7W0UEV4-F1
#
_entry.id   AF-A0A7W0UEV4-F1
#
_cell.length_a   1.000
_cell.length_b   1.000
_cell.length_c   1.000
_cell.angle_alpha   90.00
_cell.angle_beta   90.00
_cell.angle_gamma   90.00
#
_symmetry.space_group_name_H-M   'P 1'
#
loop_
_entity.id
_entity.type
_entity.pdbx_description
1 polymer ?
#
loop_
_entity_poly.entity_id
_entity_poly.type
_entity_poly.pdbx_seq_one_letter_code
_entity_poly.pdbx_strand_id
1 'polypeptide(L)'
;ICWLEVYAGEKSTQLYGADVWLPDETLEAVKEFSVSIKGPMTTPVGGGIRSLNVALRQQLDLYVCLRPVRYFRGVPSPLKDPSQTNMVIFRENTEDIYAGIEWEAESDEARRVISFLQDELGVRKIRFPQTSGIGVKPVSREGTERLVRKALQYAVDHDRRSVTLVHKGNIMKYTEGAFRDWGYGLAAAEFGALPLDGGPWKTFTNPNTGREITIKDAIADAFLQQILLRPAEYDVIATLNLNGDYISDALAAQVGGIGIAPGANMSDEIAMFEATHGTAPKYAGQDKVNPGSLILSAEMMLRHLGWTEAADLIISSIEATIGDKLVTYDFARLLEGATEVSSSAFGRAMIERM
;
A
#
# COMPACT_ATOMS: atom_id res chain seq x y z
N ILE A 1 13.68 -10.32 19.77
CA ILE A 1 12.48 -10.88 19.08
C ILE A 1 12.68 -12.39 19.01
N CYS A 2 11.71 -13.17 19.48
CA CYS A 2 11.68 -14.62 19.31
C CYS A 2 10.85 -14.91 18.05
N TRP A 3 11.51 -15.29 16.95
CA TRP A 3 10.83 -15.51 15.68
C TRP A 3 10.15 -16.89 15.64
N LEU A 4 8.89 -16.90 15.25
CA LEU A 4 8.12 -18.10 14.91
C LEU A 4 7.91 -18.12 13.39
N GLU A 5 8.40 -19.15 12.70
CA GLU A 5 8.14 -19.32 11.28
C GLU A 5 6.76 -19.95 11.06
N VAL A 6 5.94 -19.31 10.22
CA VAL A 6 4.66 -19.80 9.72
C VAL A 6 4.70 -19.84 8.19
N TYR A 7 3.87 -20.67 7.56
CA TYR A 7 4.05 -21.02 6.14
C TYR A 7 2.88 -20.59 5.27
N ALA A 8 3.22 -20.02 4.10
CA ALA A 8 2.28 -19.72 3.03
C ALA A 8 2.99 -19.80 1.68
N GLY A 9 2.25 -20.00 0.60
CA GLY A 9 2.77 -20.13 -0.75
C GLY A 9 3.46 -21.48 -1.01
N GLU A 10 4.47 -21.47 -1.87
CA GLU A 10 5.16 -22.68 -2.33
C GLU A 10 5.82 -23.48 -1.18
N LYS A 11 6.34 -22.81 -0.15
CA LYS A 11 6.90 -23.53 1.02
C LYS A 11 5.81 -24.30 1.79
N SER A 12 4.59 -23.76 1.82
CA SER A 12 3.44 -24.45 2.42
C SER A 12 3.08 -25.71 1.64
N THR A 13 3.08 -25.67 0.30
CA THR A 13 2.69 -26.84 -0.50
C THR A 13 3.67 -28.00 -0.36
N GLN A 14 4.95 -27.71 -0.08
CA GLN A 14 5.98 -28.72 0.19
C GLN A 14 5.84 -29.36 1.59
N LEU A 15 5.32 -28.63 2.57
CA LEU A 15 5.22 -29.08 3.97
C LEU A 15 3.87 -29.70 4.32
N TYR A 16 2.77 -29.14 3.81
CA TYR A 16 1.40 -29.49 4.19
C TYR A 16 0.64 -30.26 3.09
N GLY A 17 1.17 -30.31 1.87
CA GLY A 17 0.58 -31.01 0.74
C GLY A 17 0.37 -30.11 -0.48
N ALA A 18 0.34 -30.70 -1.67
CA ALA A 18 0.44 -29.99 -2.96
C ALA A 18 -0.60 -28.87 -3.16
N ASP A 19 -1.79 -28.99 -2.56
CA ASP A 19 -2.89 -28.03 -2.69
C ASP A 19 -3.03 -27.10 -1.48
N VAL A 20 -2.16 -27.22 -0.47
CA VAL A 20 -2.21 -26.40 0.76
C VAL A 20 -1.33 -25.17 0.60
N TRP A 21 -1.86 -24.13 -0.05
CA TRP A 21 -1.16 -22.87 -0.31
C TRP A 21 -1.19 -21.89 0.87
N LEU A 22 -2.26 -21.92 1.67
CA LEU A 22 -2.42 -21.09 2.86
C LEU A 22 -3.10 -21.96 3.93
N PRO A 23 -2.35 -22.53 4.88
CA PRO A 23 -2.92 -23.38 5.92
C PRO A 23 -3.60 -22.53 6.99
N ASP A 24 -4.67 -23.05 7.59
CA ASP A 24 -5.46 -22.35 8.61
C ASP A 24 -4.60 -21.95 9.82
N GLU A 25 -3.63 -22.79 10.21
CA GLU A 25 -2.70 -22.50 11.31
C GLU A 25 -1.91 -21.20 11.11
N THR A 26 -1.62 -20.80 9.86
CA THR A 26 -0.94 -19.53 9.58
C THR A 26 -1.87 -18.35 9.90
N LEU A 27 -3.16 -18.46 9.58
CA LEU A 27 -4.14 -17.43 9.90
C LEU A 27 -4.36 -17.35 11.42
N GLU A 28 -4.43 -18.51 12.09
CA GLU A 28 -4.57 -18.59 13.53
C GLU A 28 -3.37 -17.96 14.25
N ALA A 29 -2.14 -18.31 13.85
CA ALA A 29 -0.93 -17.74 14.42
C ALA A 29 -0.84 -16.22 14.18
N VAL A 30 -1.16 -15.74 12.98
CA VAL A 30 -1.13 -14.29 12.70
C VAL A 30 -2.16 -13.53 13.55
N LYS A 31 -3.33 -14.14 13.82
CA LYS A 31 -4.33 -13.57 14.76
C LYS A 31 -3.84 -13.60 16.20
N GLU A 32 -3.31 -14.73 16.65
CA GLU A 32 -2.87 -14.95 18.04
C GLU A 32 -1.71 -14.01 18.42
N PHE A 33 -0.72 -13.85 17.54
CA PHE A 33 0.48 -13.06 17.82
C PHE A 33 0.39 -11.60 17.38
N SER A 34 -0.69 -11.21 16.67
CA SER A 34 -1.05 -9.86 16.21
C SER A 34 -0.08 -9.16 15.26
N VAL A 35 1.24 -9.36 15.38
CA VAL A 35 2.28 -8.71 14.57
C VAL A 35 3.07 -9.78 13.83
N SER A 36 3.09 -9.67 12.50
CA SER A 36 3.82 -10.61 11.63
C SER A 36 4.53 -9.89 10.50
N ILE A 37 5.53 -10.55 9.90
CA ILE A 37 6.24 -10.04 8.73
C ILE A 37 6.39 -11.17 7.70
N LYS A 38 6.23 -10.85 6.41
CA LYS A 38 6.33 -11.84 5.35
C LYS A 38 7.19 -11.40 4.17
N GLY A 39 7.83 -12.38 3.53
CA GLY A 39 8.48 -12.20 2.23
C GLY A 39 7.48 -12.10 1.06
N PRO A 40 8.00 -12.07 -0.18
CA PRO A 40 7.16 -12.13 -1.37
C PRO A 40 6.54 -13.54 -1.52
N MET A 41 5.31 -13.62 -2.00
CA MET A 41 4.62 -14.88 -2.28
C MET A 41 4.23 -14.99 -3.75
N THR A 42 4.46 -16.15 -4.35
CA THR A 42 4.00 -16.45 -5.70
C THR A 42 2.50 -16.72 -5.66
N THR A 43 1.74 -16.05 -6.54
CA THR A 43 0.36 -16.45 -6.87
C THR A 43 0.41 -17.20 -8.20
N PRO A 44 -0.19 -18.41 -8.31
CA PRO A 44 -0.26 -19.12 -9.58
C PRO A 44 -1.02 -18.28 -10.62
N VAL A 45 -0.48 -18.14 -11.83
CA VAL A 45 -1.17 -17.47 -12.93
C VAL A 45 -2.16 -18.46 -13.57
N GLY A 46 -3.45 -18.11 -13.64
CA GLY A 46 -4.45 -18.85 -14.42
C GLY A 46 -5.07 -20.09 -13.76
N GLY A 47 -4.68 -20.45 -12.52
CA GLY A 47 -5.41 -21.41 -11.69
C GLY A 47 -6.41 -20.69 -10.80
N GLY A 48 -7.58 -21.27 -10.53
CA GLY A 48 -8.72 -20.64 -9.82
C GLY A 48 -8.49 -20.19 -8.36
N ILE A 49 -7.25 -19.98 -7.93
CA ILE A 49 -6.88 -19.43 -6.63
C ILE A 49 -6.65 -17.92 -6.80
N ARG A 50 -7.45 -17.11 -6.09
CA ARG A 50 -7.24 -15.66 -5.98
C ARG A 50 -5.88 -15.36 -5.32
N SER A 51 -5.32 -14.18 -5.57
CA SER A 51 -4.04 -13.73 -4.97
C SER A 51 -3.93 -14.05 -3.48
N LEU A 52 -2.87 -14.78 -3.07
CA LEU A 52 -2.64 -15.12 -1.66
C LEU A 52 -2.47 -13.88 -0.79
N ASN A 53 -1.86 -12.82 -1.33
CA ASN A 53 -1.76 -11.54 -0.63
C ASN A 53 -3.15 -10.95 -0.37
N VAL A 54 -4.04 -10.98 -1.37
CA VAL A 54 -5.43 -10.50 -1.23
C VAL A 54 -6.22 -11.38 -0.26
N ALA A 55 -6.03 -12.70 -0.32
CA ALA A 55 -6.68 -13.64 0.59
C ALA A 55 -6.32 -13.36 2.05
N LEU A 56 -5.03 -13.19 2.38
CA LEU A 56 -4.59 -12.82 3.72
C LEU A 56 -5.22 -11.50 4.18
N ARG A 57 -5.21 -10.47 3.31
CA ARG A 57 -5.77 -9.15 3.64
C ARG A 57 -7.26 -9.23 3.95
N GLN A 58 -8.02 -9.98 3.15
CA GLN A 58 -9.47 -10.10 3.31
C GLN A 58 -9.85 -10.99 4.49
N GLN A 59 -9.21 -12.16 4.65
CA GLN A 59 -9.56 -13.11 5.72
C GLN A 59 -9.14 -12.63 7.12
N LEU A 60 -8.16 -11.73 7.19
CA LEU A 60 -7.70 -11.08 8.42
C LEU A 60 -8.26 -9.66 8.59
N ASP A 61 -9.14 -9.21 7.68
CA ASP A 61 -9.70 -7.84 7.63
C ASP A 61 -8.65 -6.73 7.81
N LEU A 62 -7.49 -6.89 7.17
CA LEU A 62 -6.37 -5.94 7.19
C LEU A 62 -6.67 -4.75 6.26
N TYR A 63 -7.67 -3.95 6.64
CA TYR A 63 -8.31 -2.94 5.82
C TYR A 63 -7.43 -1.73 5.45
N VAL A 64 -6.31 -1.52 6.14
CA VAL A 64 -5.31 -0.50 5.78
C VAL A 64 -4.12 -1.17 5.10
N CYS A 65 -3.83 -0.80 3.86
CA CYS A 65 -2.51 -0.98 3.26
C CYS A 65 -1.72 0.33 3.42
N LEU A 66 -0.71 0.33 4.31
CA LEU A 66 0.13 1.48 4.61
C LEU A 66 1.44 1.40 3.82
N ARG A 67 1.70 2.40 2.98
CA ARG A 67 2.91 2.51 2.16
C ARG A 67 3.57 3.88 2.37
N PRO A 68 4.53 4.03 3.29
CA PRO A 68 5.35 5.24 3.36
C PRO A 68 6.35 5.26 2.20
N VAL A 69 6.43 6.39 1.49
CA VAL A 69 7.35 6.60 0.38
C VAL A 69 8.15 7.87 0.63
N ARG A 70 9.45 7.70 0.82
CA ARG A 70 10.42 8.78 0.97
C ARG A 70 11.64 8.53 0.11
N TYR A 71 12.30 9.61 -0.30
CA TYR A 71 13.62 9.52 -0.92
C TYR A 71 14.70 9.24 0.13
N PHE A 72 15.60 8.31 -0.19
CA PHE A 72 16.84 8.07 0.54
C PHE A 72 18.00 8.71 -0.22
N ARG A 73 18.80 9.53 0.45
CA ARG A 73 19.90 10.27 -0.20
C ARG A 73 20.87 9.29 -0.87
N GLY A 74 21.16 9.52 -2.15
CA GLY A 74 22.07 8.68 -2.93
C GLY A 74 21.38 7.60 -3.75
N VAL A 75 20.08 7.34 -3.54
CA VAL A 75 19.31 6.46 -4.42
C VAL A 75 19.22 7.08 -5.82
N PRO A 76 19.49 6.30 -6.89
CA PRO A 76 19.30 6.76 -8.26
C PRO A 76 17.81 6.91 -8.56
N SER A 77 17.40 8.07 -9.07
CA SER A 77 16.00 8.39 -9.37
C SER A 77 15.84 8.86 -10.82
N PRO A 78 14.68 8.58 -11.46
CA PRO A 78 14.35 9.15 -12.76
C PRO A 78 13.94 10.64 -12.68
N LEU A 79 13.66 11.18 -11.49
CA LEU A 79 13.28 12.58 -11.32
C LEU A 79 14.50 13.48 -11.19
N LYS A 80 14.33 14.75 -11.58
CA LYS A 80 15.34 15.79 -11.38
C LYS A 80 15.58 16.08 -9.89
N ASP A 81 14.52 16.03 -9.08
CA ASP A 81 14.56 16.25 -7.65
C ASP A 81 13.56 15.33 -6.92
N PRO A 82 13.99 14.12 -6.51
CA PRO A 82 13.16 13.22 -5.71
C PRO A 82 13.08 13.61 -4.22
N SER A 83 13.92 14.54 -3.74
CA SER A 83 14.05 14.86 -2.31
C SER A 83 12.79 15.50 -1.70
N GLN A 84 11.95 16.07 -2.56
CA GLN A 84 10.68 16.66 -2.18
C GLN A 84 9.56 15.63 -1.95
N THR A 85 9.78 14.35 -2.28
CA THR A 85 8.79 13.29 -2.08
C THR A 85 8.97 12.64 -0.70
N ASN A 86 8.04 12.94 0.20
CA ASN A 86 7.88 12.30 1.50
C ASN A 86 6.37 12.18 1.79
N MET A 87 5.78 11.07 1.36
CA MET A 87 4.34 10.83 1.44
C MET A 87 4.04 9.52 2.17
N VAL A 88 2.87 9.43 2.77
CA VAL A 88 2.39 8.21 3.42
C VAL A 88 1.03 7.84 2.86
N ILE A 89 0.95 6.70 2.18
CA ILE A 89 -0.27 6.25 1.50
C ILE A 89 -1.03 5.31 2.41
N PHE A 90 -2.27 5.69 2.72
CA PHE A 90 -3.33 4.86 3.29
C PHE A 90 -4.24 4.41 2.16
N ARG A 91 -4.04 3.16 1.75
CA ARG A 91 -4.85 2.49 0.74
C ARG A 91 -5.90 1.62 1.44
N GLU A 92 -7.16 1.81 1.09
CA GLU A 92 -8.24 0.87 1.45
C GLU A 92 -7.93 -0.52 0.86
N ASN A 93 -8.09 -1.60 1.62
CA ASN A 93 -7.52 -2.91 1.28
C ASN A 93 -8.53 -4.07 1.25
N THR A 94 -9.83 -3.81 1.40
CA THR A 94 -10.89 -4.82 1.63
C THR A 94 -12.10 -4.70 0.71
N GLU A 95 -12.32 -3.55 0.06
CA GLU A 95 -13.41 -3.34 -0.91
C GLU A 95 -12.85 -2.91 -2.29
N ASP A 96 -13.57 -2.04 -3.00
CA ASP A 96 -13.28 -1.63 -4.38
C ASP A 96 -13.37 -2.82 -5.36
N ILE A 97 -12.93 -2.62 -6.60
CA ILE A 97 -12.87 -3.64 -7.66
C ILE A 97 -11.98 -4.84 -7.27
N TYR A 98 -11.14 -4.69 -6.25
CA TYR A 98 -10.31 -5.76 -5.67
C TYR A 98 -11.14 -6.83 -4.94
N ALA A 99 -12.44 -6.62 -4.75
CA ALA A 99 -13.36 -7.67 -4.29
C ALA A 99 -13.37 -8.91 -5.23
N GLY A 100 -12.95 -8.75 -6.50
CA GLY A 100 -12.88 -9.86 -7.46
C GLY A 100 -14.26 -10.43 -7.81
N ILE A 101 -15.29 -9.58 -7.77
CA ILE A 101 -16.66 -9.93 -8.15
C ILE A 101 -16.81 -9.61 -9.63
N GLU A 102 -16.60 -10.62 -10.46
CA GLU A 102 -16.63 -10.50 -11.90
C GLU A 102 -17.07 -11.79 -12.59
N TRP A 103 -17.55 -11.65 -13.82
CA TRP A 103 -18.01 -12.74 -14.67
C TRP A 103 -17.42 -12.62 -16.06
N GLU A 104 -16.90 -13.74 -16.57
CA GLU A 104 -16.28 -13.84 -17.88
C GLU A 104 -17.28 -13.50 -19.00
N ALA A 105 -16.79 -12.85 -20.05
CA ALA A 105 -17.60 -12.54 -21.22
C ALA A 105 -18.25 -13.82 -21.77
N GLU A 106 -19.50 -13.72 -22.22
CA GLU A 106 -20.24 -14.84 -22.82
C GLU A 106 -20.50 -16.04 -21.88
N SER A 107 -20.25 -15.91 -20.58
CA SER A 107 -20.74 -16.85 -19.56
C SER A 107 -22.25 -16.69 -19.31
N ASP A 108 -22.89 -17.74 -18.79
CA ASP A 108 -24.31 -17.69 -18.43
C ASP A 108 -24.56 -16.73 -17.25
N GLU A 109 -23.59 -16.61 -16.34
CA GLU A 109 -23.58 -15.63 -15.26
C GLU A 109 -23.55 -14.19 -15.81
N ALA A 110 -22.61 -13.88 -16.70
CA ALA A 110 -22.52 -12.54 -17.29
C ALA A 110 -23.79 -12.17 -18.05
N ARG A 111 -24.35 -13.10 -18.85
CA ARG A 111 -25.63 -12.90 -19.55
C ARG A 111 -26.77 -12.58 -18.57
N ARG A 112 -26.87 -13.32 -17.46
CA ARG A 112 -27.88 -13.08 -16.42
C ARG A 112 -27.73 -11.71 -15.77
N VAL A 113 -26.51 -11.31 -15.43
CA VAL A 113 -26.23 -9.98 -14.84
C VAL A 113 -26.55 -8.87 -15.83
N ILE A 114 -26.18 -9.02 -17.10
CA ILE A 114 -26.48 -8.04 -18.15
C ILE A 114 -27.99 -7.92 -18.36
N SER A 115 -28.72 -9.03 -18.44
CA SER A 115 -30.18 -9.03 -18.55
C SER A 115 -30.81 -8.34 -17.34
N PHE A 116 -30.40 -8.66 -16.12
CA PHE A 116 -30.87 -7.95 -14.92
C PHE A 116 -30.62 -6.43 -15.00
N LEU A 117 -29.42 -6.01 -15.39
CA LEU A 117 -29.09 -4.58 -15.55
C LEU A 117 -29.98 -3.90 -16.61
N GLN A 118 -30.23 -4.56 -17.74
CA GLN A 118 -30.98 -4.00 -18.86
C GLN A 118 -32.50 -4.04 -18.66
N ASP A 119 -33.01 -5.15 -18.16
CA ASP A 119 -34.44 -5.44 -18.12
C ASP A 119 -35.08 -4.90 -16.83
N GLU A 120 -34.44 -5.10 -15.67
CA GLU A 120 -34.97 -4.67 -14.38
C GLU A 120 -34.52 -3.25 -14.01
N LEU A 121 -33.26 -2.90 -14.27
CA LEU A 121 -32.68 -1.60 -13.89
C LEU A 121 -32.65 -0.57 -15.02
N GLY A 122 -33.12 -0.95 -16.22
CA GLY A 122 -33.22 -0.04 -17.36
C GLY A 122 -31.88 0.49 -17.88
N VAL A 123 -30.77 -0.19 -17.61
CA VAL A 123 -29.44 0.24 -18.05
C VAL A 123 -29.35 0.19 -19.58
N ARG A 124 -28.92 1.30 -20.19
CA ARG A 124 -28.71 1.43 -21.64
C ARG A 124 -27.28 1.80 -22.03
N LYS A 125 -26.38 1.88 -21.05
CA LYS A 125 -24.98 2.35 -21.22
C LYS A 125 -23.97 1.26 -21.55
N ILE A 126 -24.37 -0.01 -21.51
CA ILE A 126 -23.50 -1.12 -21.94
C ILE A 126 -23.40 -1.09 -23.47
N ARG A 127 -22.22 -0.75 -23.99
CA ARG A 127 -22.01 -0.49 -25.42
C ARG A 127 -22.08 -1.76 -26.28
N PHE A 128 -21.60 -2.89 -25.77
CA PHE A 128 -21.49 -4.17 -26.47
C PHE A 128 -21.94 -5.33 -25.56
N PRO A 129 -23.24 -5.44 -25.24
CA PRO A 129 -23.73 -6.38 -24.23
C PRO A 129 -23.49 -7.85 -24.57
N GLN A 130 -23.37 -8.21 -25.85
CA GLN A 130 -23.18 -9.62 -26.25
C GLN A 130 -21.79 -10.16 -25.90
N THR A 131 -20.77 -9.30 -25.79
CA THR A 131 -19.36 -9.70 -25.65
C THR A 131 -18.67 -8.99 -24.47
N SER A 132 -19.45 -8.48 -23.51
CA SER A 132 -18.90 -7.81 -22.32
C SER A 132 -18.74 -8.80 -21.16
N GLY A 133 -17.54 -8.83 -20.56
CA GLY A 133 -17.41 -9.26 -19.16
C GLY A 133 -17.94 -8.18 -18.22
N ILE A 134 -18.32 -8.56 -17.00
CA ILE A 134 -18.90 -7.62 -16.02
C ILE A 134 -18.10 -7.71 -14.72
N GLY A 135 -17.77 -6.55 -14.15
CA GLY A 135 -17.18 -6.42 -12.82
C GLY A 135 -18.01 -5.51 -11.91
N VAL A 136 -17.94 -5.75 -10.61
CA VAL A 136 -18.66 -4.96 -9.58
C VAL A 136 -17.66 -4.22 -8.70
N LYS A 137 -17.84 -2.91 -8.56
CA LYS A 137 -17.03 -2.03 -7.70
C LYS A 137 -17.86 -1.54 -6.50
N PRO A 138 -17.88 -2.26 -5.37
CA PRO A 138 -18.47 -1.76 -4.14
C PRO A 138 -17.51 -0.80 -3.43
N VAL A 139 -18.04 0.29 -2.90
CA VAL A 139 -17.34 1.21 -1.98
C VAL A 139 -18.34 1.62 -0.92
N SER A 140 -18.01 1.41 0.35
CA SER A 140 -18.92 1.57 1.48
C SER A 140 -18.55 2.74 2.37
N ARG A 141 -19.52 3.22 3.14
CA ARG A 141 -19.31 4.27 4.13
C ARG A 141 -18.41 3.76 5.25
N GLU A 142 -18.71 2.59 5.77
CA GLU A 142 -17.98 1.94 6.85
C GLU A 142 -16.51 1.69 6.47
N GLY A 143 -16.27 1.14 5.27
CA GLY A 143 -14.94 0.92 4.72
C GLY A 143 -14.14 2.20 4.51
N THR A 144 -14.79 3.24 3.96
CA THR A 144 -14.19 4.57 3.81
C THR A 144 -13.84 5.18 5.16
N GLU A 145 -14.79 5.20 6.09
CA GLU A 145 -14.65 5.88 7.37
C GLU A 145 -13.53 5.26 8.22
N ARG A 146 -13.45 3.91 8.29
CA ARG A 146 -12.35 3.24 9.02
C ARG A 146 -10.97 3.55 8.47
N LEU A 147 -10.82 3.59 7.15
CA LEU A 147 -9.56 3.92 6.48
C LEU A 147 -9.18 5.38 6.72
N VAL A 148 -10.10 6.32 6.46
CA VAL A 148 -9.84 7.76 6.59
C VAL A 148 -9.56 8.14 8.05
N ARG A 149 -10.24 7.50 9.01
CA ARG A 149 -9.95 7.66 10.45
C ARG A 149 -8.50 7.32 10.78
N LYS A 150 -7.99 6.18 10.29
CA LYS A 150 -6.58 5.80 10.51
C LYS A 150 -5.61 6.79 9.85
N ALA A 151 -5.93 7.31 8.67
CA ALA A 151 -5.09 8.31 8.01
C ALA A 151 -5.03 9.66 8.76
N LEU A 152 -6.18 10.14 9.26
CA LEU A 152 -6.26 11.37 10.06
C LEU A 152 -5.57 11.19 11.42
N GLN A 153 -5.80 10.07 12.09
CA GLN A 153 -5.13 9.76 13.35
C GLN A 153 -3.61 9.67 13.16
N TYR A 154 -3.14 9.02 12.09
CA TYR A 154 -1.72 8.98 11.76
C TYR A 154 -1.14 10.38 11.55
N ALA A 155 -1.89 11.27 10.88
CA ALA A 155 -1.46 12.65 10.70
C ALA A 155 -1.32 13.40 12.03
N VAL A 156 -2.23 13.16 12.98
CA VAL A 156 -2.15 13.71 14.34
C VAL A 156 -0.94 13.16 15.09
N ASP A 157 -0.78 11.84 15.11
CA ASP A 157 0.25 11.15 15.89
C ASP A 157 1.67 11.47 15.40
N HIS A 158 1.84 11.74 14.11
CA HIS A 158 3.13 12.00 13.47
C HIS A 158 3.33 13.46 13.05
N ASP A 159 2.50 14.38 13.57
CA ASP A 159 2.52 15.82 13.27
C ASP A 159 2.61 16.16 11.77
N ARG A 160 1.84 15.43 10.95
CA ARG A 160 1.82 15.60 9.49
C ARG A 160 0.99 16.82 9.10
N ARG A 161 1.26 17.37 7.91
CA ARG A 161 0.71 18.69 7.50
C ARG A 161 -0.67 18.61 6.85
N SER A 162 -0.97 17.49 6.19
CA SER A 162 -2.22 17.34 5.45
C SER A 162 -2.60 15.89 5.20
N VAL A 163 -3.89 15.64 5.02
CA VAL A 163 -4.45 14.41 4.48
C VAL A 163 -5.15 14.73 3.15
N THR A 164 -4.77 14.05 2.07
CA THR A 164 -5.36 14.22 0.74
C THR A 164 -6.22 13.01 0.38
N LEU A 165 -7.52 13.21 0.17
CA LEU A 165 -8.45 12.22 -0.35
C LEU A 165 -8.29 12.13 -1.88
N VAL A 166 -7.72 11.04 -2.38
CA VAL A 166 -7.52 10.87 -3.84
C VAL A 166 -8.58 9.96 -4.42
N HIS A 167 -9.26 10.43 -5.47
CA HIS A 167 -10.45 9.77 -6.00
C HIS A 167 -10.76 10.19 -7.45
N LYS A 168 -11.63 9.46 -8.16
CA LYS A 168 -12.14 9.80 -9.49
C LYS A 168 -13.64 10.08 -9.46
N GLY A 169 -14.05 10.81 -8.43
CA GLY A 169 -15.47 11.05 -8.11
C GLY A 169 -16.22 11.93 -9.11
N ASN A 170 -15.55 12.61 -10.04
CA ASN A 170 -16.22 13.33 -11.11
C ASN A 170 -16.88 12.39 -12.14
N ILE A 171 -16.33 11.17 -12.31
CA ILE A 171 -16.90 10.11 -13.16
C ILE A 171 -17.69 9.11 -12.31
N MET A 172 -17.08 8.58 -11.25
CA MET A 172 -17.66 7.54 -10.38
C MET A 172 -18.26 8.15 -9.11
N LYS A 173 -19.34 8.93 -9.28
CA LYS A 173 -19.94 9.74 -8.22
C LYS A 173 -20.36 8.95 -6.97
N TYR A 174 -20.92 7.75 -7.17
CA TYR A 174 -21.54 6.98 -6.08
C TYR A 174 -20.60 5.96 -5.41
N THR A 175 -19.34 5.91 -5.84
CA THR A 175 -18.30 5.09 -5.22
C THR A 175 -17.12 5.98 -4.83
N GLU A 176 -16.37 6.47 -5.81
CA GLU A 176 -15.22 7.34 -5.55
C GLU A 176 -15.59 8.77 -5.15
N GLY A 177 -16.74 9.27 -5.61
CA GLY A 177 -17.28 10.54 -5.10
C GLY A 177 -17.77 10.38 -3.66
N ALA A 178 -18.44 9.27 -3.36
CA ALA A 178 -18.89 8.93 -2.01
C ALA A 178 -17.72 8.76 -1.03
N PHE A 179 -16.61 8.13 -1.45
CA PHE A 179 -15.37 8.05 -0.66
C PHE A 179 -14.89 9.44 -0.20
N ARG A 180 -14.82 10.41 -1.12
CA ARG A 180 -14.45 11.79 -0.78
C ARG A 180 -15.45 12.40 0.21
N ASP A 181 -16.73 12.28 -0.07
CA ASP A 181 -17.79 12.92 0.71
C ASP A 181 -17.85 12.36 2.14
N TRP A 182 -17.77 11.04 2.30
CA TRP A 182 -17.70 10.38 3.59
C TRP A 182 -16.40 10.71 4.34
N GLY A 183 -15.26 10.79 3.64
CA GLY A 183 -13.98 11.20 4.25
C GLY A 183 -14.03 12.61 4.83
N TYR A 184 -14.58 13.58 4.09
CA TYR A 184 -14.81 14.93 4.61
C TYR A 184 -15.85 14.97 5.73
N GLY A 185 -16.91 14.14 5.64
CA GLY A 185 -17.92 14.00 6.67
C GLY A 185 -17.33 13.51 7.99
N LEU A 186 -16.49 12.48 7.95
CA LEU A 186 -15.79 11.94 9.11
C LEU A 186 -14.83 12.95 9.72
N ALA A 187 -14.04 13.66 8.90
CA ALA A 187 -13.14 14.70 9.39
C ALA A 187 -13.90 15.78 10.19
N ALA A 188 -15.09 16.17 9.73
CA ALA A 188 -15.93 17.12 10.45
C ALA A 188 -16.54 16.51 11.74
N ALA A 189 -17.02 15.27 11.67
CA ALA A 189 -17.75 14.63 12.77
C ALA A 189 -16.84 14.20 13.93
N GLU A 190 -15.65 13.68 13.64
CA GLU A 190 -14.77 13.06 14.65
C GLU A 190 -13.55 13.92 15.00
N PHE A 191 -13.05 14.71 14.05
CA PHE A 191 -11.87 15.56 14.24
C PHE A 191 -12.21 17.05 14.34
N GLY A 192 -13.51 17.40 14.27
CA GLY A 192 -13.97 18.79 14.36
C GLY A 192 -13.53 19.68 13.20
N ALA A 193 -13.22 19.10 12.03
CA ALA A 193 -12.64 19.84 10.92
C ALA A 193 -13.63 20.83 10.29
N LEU A 194 -13.22 22.10 10.24
CA LEU A 194 -14.00 23.22 9.73
C LEU A 194 -13.63 23.53 8.28
N PRO A 195 -14.54 24.09 7.46
CA PRO A 195 -14.21 24.52 6.10
C PRO A 195 -13.06 25.54 6.09
N LEU A 196 -12.08 25.30 5.22
CA LEU A 196 -11.00 26.24 4.93
C LEU A 196 -11.44 27.15 3.77
N ASP A 197 -11.40 28.48 3.98
CA ASP A 197 -11.73 29.51 2.97
C ASP A 197 -13.06 29.32 2.21
N GLY A 198 -14.08 28.77 2.87
CA GLY A 198 -15.39 28.50 2.27
C GLY A 198 -15.52 27.14 1.56
N GLY A 199 -14.48 26.30 1.63
CA GLY A 199 -14.48 24.91 1.15
C GLY A 199 -13.98 24.73 -0.29
N PRO A 200 -13.85 23.47 -0.76
CA PRO A 200 -14.29 22.23 -0.11
C PRO A 200 -13.31 21.68 0.92
N TRP A 201 -12.08 22.20 0.97
CA TRP A 201 -11.08 21.74 1.93
C TRP A 201 -11.50 22.06 3.36
N LYS A 202 -10.95 21.29 4.30
CA LYS A 202 -11.17 21.47 5.73
C LYS A 202 -9.85 21.60 6.47
N THR A 203 -9.88 22.13 7.67
CA THR A 203 -8.74 22.17 8.59
C THR A 203 -9.18 21.87 10.01
N PHE A 204 -8.28 21.27 10.78
CA PHE A 204 -8.40 21.16 12.23
C PHE A 204 -7.02 21.28 12.86
N THR A 205 -6.99 21.71 14.12
CA THR A 205 -5.77 21.81 14.90
C THR A 205 -5.39 20.44 15.46
N ASN A 206 -4.15 20.01 15.23
CA ASN A 206 -3.57 18.85 15.88
C ASN A 206 -3.59 19.06 17.40
N PRO A 207 -4.30 18.21 18.18
CA PRO A 207 -4.44 18.39 19.62
C PRO A 207 -3.12 18.23 20.40
N ASN A 208 -2.14 17.53 19.83
CA ASN A 208 -0.86 17.24 20.48
C ASN A 208 0.17 18.35 20.26
N THR A 209 0.15 19.00 19.10
CA THR A 209 1.22 19.93 18.67
C THR A 209 0.75 21.35 18.36
N GLY A 210 -0.56 21.56 18.21
CA GLY A 210 -1.13 22.85 17.78
C GLY A 210 -0.98 23.13 16.27
N ARG A 211 -0.43 22.20 15.48
CA ARG A 211 -0.31 22.36 14.03
C ARG A 211 -1.67 22.31 13.35
N GLU A 212 -1.94 23.19 12.40
CA GLU A 212 -3.08 23.04 11.50
C GLU A 212 -2.86 21.90 10.49
N ILE A 213 -3.78 20.94 10.47
CA ILE A 213 -3.81 19.83 9.51
C ILE A 213 -4.89 20.12 8.48
N THR A 214 -4.47 20.26 7.21
CA THR A 214 -5.41 20.45 6.09
C THR A 214 -5.93 19.11 5.57
N ILE A 215 -7.25 18.95 5.49
CA ILE A 215 -7.89 17.87 4.72
C ILE A 215 -8.28 18.44 3.37
N LYS A 216 -7.77 17.83 2.30
CA LYS A 216 -8.01 18.23 0.92
C LYS A 216 -8.34 17.03 0.04
N ASP A 217 -8.72 17.27 -1.20
CA ASP A 217 -8.97 16.22 -2.19
C ASP A 217 -8.28 16.53 -3.52
N ALA A 218 -7.99 15.46 -4.27
CA ALA A 218 -7.44 15.55 -5.61
C ALA A 218 -8.04 14.46 -6.52
N ILE A 219 -8.33 14.82 -7.76
CA ILE A 219 -8.79 13.86 -8.76
C ILE A 219 -7.61 12.97 -9.17
N ALA A 220 -7.77 11.65 -9.17
CA ALA A 220 -6.67 10.67 -9.28
C ALA A 220 -5.74 10.89 -10.50
N ASP A 221 -6.29 11.20 -11.67
CA ASP A 221 -5.49 11.50 -12.88
C ASP A 221 -4.67 12.79 -12.75
N ALA A 222 -5.26 13.85 -12.20
CA ALA A 222 -4.54 15.08 -11.89
C ALA A 222 -3.50 14.85 -10.78
N PHE A 223 -3.83 14.06 -9.77
CA PHE A 223 -2.93 13.72 -8.67
C PHE A 223 -1.65 13.03 -9.18
N LEU A 224 -1.76 12.08 -10.11
CA LEU A 224 -0.59 11.43 -10.73
C LEU A 224 0.33 12.43 -11.46
N GLN A 225 -0.20 13.54 -11.97
CA GLN A 225 0.62 14.63 -12.51
C GLN A 225 1.24 15.47 -11.37
N GLN A 226 0.45 15.80 -10.35
CA GLN A 226 0.89 16.67 -9.26
C GLN A 226 1.98 16.05 -8.38
N ILE A 227 1.99 14.73 -8.20
CA ILE A 227 3.09 14.07 -7.46
C ILE A 227 4.44 14.20 -8.18
N LEU A 228 4.47 14.45 -9.49
CA LEU A 228 5.69 14.77 -10.25
C LEU A 228 6.04 16.25 -10.19
N LEU A 229 5.03 17.12 -10.33
CA LEU A 229 5.21 18.55 -10.50
C LEU A 229 5.36 19.31 -9.17
N ARG A 230 4.66 18.84 -8.13
CA ARG A 230 4.51 19.50 -6.82
C ARG A 230 4.47 18.49 -5.66
N PRO A 231 5.42 17.55 -5.57
CA PRO A 231 5.40 16.52 -4.51
C PRO A 231 5.38 17.11 -3.10
N ALA A 232 6.05 18.23 -2.86
CA ALA A 232 6.11 18.86 -1.53
C ALA A 232 4.76 19.35 -0.98
N GLU A 233 3.74 19.52 -1.84
CA GLU A 233 2.39 19.91 -1.43
C GLU A 233 1.61 18.75 -0.78
N TYR A 234 2.06 17.51 -0.93
CA TYR A 234 1.36 16.32 -0.42
C TYR A 234 2.11 15.67 0.72
N ASP A 235 1.36 15.01 1.59
CA ASP A 235 1.88 14.44 2.82
C ASP A 235 1.21 13.08 3.08
N VAL A 236 0.13 13.01 3.86
CA VAL A 236 -0.66 11.79 4.00
C VAL A 236 -1.68 11.72 2.87
N ILE A 237 -1.84 10.53 2.27
CA ILE A 237 -2.79 10.25 1.19
C ILE A 237 -3.76 9.19 1.69
N ALA A 238 -5.06 9.40 1.54
CA ALA A 238 -6.07 8.38 1.77
C ALA A 238 -6.82 8.12 0.46
N THR A 239 -6.92 6.87 0.04
CA THR A 239 -7.52 6.51 -1.25
C THR A 239 -8.07 5.08 -1.28
N LEU A 240 -8.86 4.80 -2.31
CA LEU A 240 -9.44 3.47 -2.56
C LEU A 240 -8.39 2.47 -3.02
N ASN A 241 -8.74 1.18 -2.99
CA ASN A 241 -7.84 0.07 -3.25
C ASN A 241 -7.08 0.19 -4.58
N LEU A 242 -7.78 0.41 -5.70
CA LEU A 242 -7.14 0.47 -7.02
C LEU A 242 -6.27 1.71 -7.20
N ASN A 243 -6.76 2.88 -6.77
CA ASN A 243 -5.97 4.11 -6.84
C ASN A 243 -4.71 4.00 -5.98
N GLY A 244 -4.84 3.42 -4.78
CA GLY A 244 -3.73 3.21 -3.86
C GLY A 244 -2.64 2.33 -4.46
N ASP A 245 -3.00 1.28 -5.20
CA ASP A 245 -2.06 0.44 -5.94
C ASP A 245 -1.21 1.26 -6.91
N TYR A 246 -1.88 1.99 -7.80
CA TYR A 246 -1.21 2.78 -8.84
C TYR A 246 -0.36 3.90 -8.25
N ILE A 247 -0.87 4.59 -7.23
CA ILE A 247 -0.19 5.69 -6.57
C ILE A 247 1.05 5.21 -5.83
N SER A 248 0.96 4.11 -5.08
CA SER A 248 2.11 3.61 -4.32
C SER A 248 3.25 3.16 -5.23
N ASP A 249 2.93 2.49 -6.34
CA ASP A 249 3.94 2.06 -7.31
C ASP A 249 4.55 3.25 -8.07
N ALA A 250 3.73 4.22 -8.47
CA ALA A 250 4.20 5.43 -9.13
C ALA A 250 5.15 6.24 -8.24
N LEU A 251 4.79 6.44 -6.96
CA LEU A 251 5.63 7.15 -6.00
C LEU A 251 6.92 6.39 -5.69
N ALA A 252 6.86 5.07 -5.52
CA ALA A 252 8.05 4.24 -5.32
C ALA A 252 9.02 4.36 -6.51
N ALA A 253 8.52 4.32 -7.75
CA ALA A 253 9.34 4.52 -8.94
C ALA A 253 9.97 5.92 -9.00
N GLN A 254 9.22 6.96 -8.64
CA GLN A 254 9.70 8.35 -8.61
C GLN A 254 10.91 8.55 -7.69
N VAL A 255 10.90 7.95 -6.50
CA VAL A 255 12.02 8.05 -5.55
C VAL A 255 13.14 7.05 -5.84
N GLY A 256 13.06 6.27 -6.92
CA GLY A 256 14.00 5.19 -7.24
C GLY A 256 13.87 3.96 -6.33
N GLY A 257 12.78 3.89 -5.56
CA GLY A 257 12.59 2.97 -4.45
C GLY A 257 11.87 1.66 -4.80
N ILE A 258 11.72 1.28 -6.07
CA ILE A 258 10.93 0.08 -6.45
C ILE A 258 11.39 -1.21 -5.75
N GLY A 259 12.70 -1.34 -5.49
CA GLY A 259 13.29 -2.49 -4.78
C GLY A 259 13.35 -2.34 -3.25
N ILE A 260 13.04 -1.14 -2.72
CA ILE A 260 13.18 -0.82 -1.29
C ILE A 260 11.89 -0.27 -0.66
N ALA A 261 10.79 -0.16 -1.41
CA ALA A 261 9.52 0.32 -0.87
C ALA A 261 9.04 -0.62 0.25
N PRO A 262 8.74 -0.10 1.44
CA PRO A 262 8.19 -0.92 2.52
C PRO A 262 6.66 -0.98 2.46
N GLY A 263 6.07 -1.92 3.20
CA GLY A 263 4.62 -1.99 3.33
C GLY A 263 4.10 -2.73 4.54
N ALA A 264 2.91 -2.34 4.97
CA ALA A 264 2.15 -3.00 6.01
C ALA A 264 0.68 -3.14 5.62
N ASN A 265 0.04 -4.21 6.09
CA ASN A 265 -1.40 -4.44 6.01
C ASN A 265 -1.92 -4.54 7.45
N MET A 266 -2.87 -3.71 7.84
CA MET A 266 -3.29 -3.56 9.24
C MET A 266 -4.80 -3.54 9.39
N SER A 267 -5.30 -4.17 10.44
CA SER A 267 -6.63 -3.99 11.00
C SER A 267 -6.54 -3.15 12.28
N ASP A 268 -7.56 -3.22 13.15
CA ASP A 268 -7.48 -2.62 14.48
C ASP A 268 -6.66 -3.44 15.48
N GLU A 269 -6.50 -4.74 15.23
CA GLU A 269 -5.87 -5.68 16.16
C GLU A 269 -4.63 -6.38 15.58
N ILE A 270 -4.51 -6.44 14.25
CA ILE A 270 -3.50 -7.23 13.56
C ILE A 270 -2.71 -6.34 12.60
N ALA A 271 -1.39 -6.51 12.55
CA ALA A 271 -0.50 -5.86 11.60
C ALA A 271 0.44 -6.88 10.93
N MET A 272 0.37 -6.99 9.61
CA MET A 272 1.23 -7.82 8.79
C MET A 272 2.10 -6.96 7.87
N PHE A 273 3.40 -6.93 8.14
CA PHE A 273 4.41 -6.23 7.37
C PHE A 273 4.88 -7.09 6.18
N GLU A 274 5.24 -6.49 5.05
CA GLU A 274 5.56 -7.27 3.86
C GLU A 274 6.63 -6.65 2.95
N ALA A 275 7.46 -7.52 2.36
CA ALA A 275 8.14 -7.16 1.13
C ALA A 275 7.11 -6.85 0.02
N THR A 276 7.33 -5.76 -0.71
CA THR A 276 6.37 -5.22 -1.66
C THR A 276 6.64 -5.64 -3.10
N HIS A 277 7.84 -6.15 -3.38
CA HIS A 277 8.24 -6.66 -4.68
C HIS A 277 7.76 -8.10 -4.90
N GLY A 278 7.82 -8.58 -6.16
CA GLY A 278 7.55 -9.97 -6.50
C GLY A 278 8.66 -10.94 -6.08
N THR A 279 8.47 -12.24 -6.36
CA THR A 279 9.40 -13.32 -5.96
C THR A 279 10.67 -13.39 -6.80
N ALA A 280 10.69 -12.78 -8.00
CA ALA A 280 11.82 -12.78 -8.94
C ALA A 280 12.56 -14.15 -9.06
N PRO A 281 11.88 -15.24 -9.48
CA PRO A 281 12.41 -16.61 -9.39
C PRO A 281 13.78 -16.82 -10.05
N LYS A 282 14.08 -16.05 -11.11
CA LYS A 282 15.38 -16.07 -11.80
C LYS A 282 16.59 -15.71 -10.93
N TYR A 283 16.38 -15.11 -9.75
CA TYR A 283 17.44 -14.74 -8.81
C TYR A 283 17.36 -15.50 -7.47
N ALA A 284 16.43 -16.45 -7.33
CA ALA A 284 16.29 -17.23 -6.11
C ALA A 284 17.59 -17.98 -5.78
N GLY A 285 18.03 -17.92 -4.53
CA GLY A 285 19.25 -18.58 -4.04
C GLY A 285 20.58 -17.96 -4.47
N GLN A 286 20.59 -16.85 -5.23
CA GLN A 286 21.82 -16.26 -5.78
C GLN A 286 22.49 -15.19 -4.89
N ASP A 287 21.96 -14.92 -3.69
CA ASP A 287 22.44 -13.85 -2.79
C ASP A 287 22.57 -12.49 -3.49
N LYS A 288 21.65 -12.14 -4.39
CA LYS A 288 21.83 -11.00 -5.32
C LYS A 288 20.85 -9.84 -5.12
N VAL A 289 19.60 -10.14 -4.78
CA VAL A 289 18.52 -9.14 -4.76
C VAL A 289 18.63 -8.19 -3.57
N ASN A 290 18.08 -6.99 -3.72
CA ASN A 290 18.03 -5.99 -2.67
C ASN A 290 17.07 -6.42 -1.54
N PRO A 291 17.53 -6.55 -0.29
CA PRO A 291 16.66 -6.90 0.84
C PRO A 291 15.95 -5.68 1.45
N GLY A 292 16.17 -4.47 0.93
CA GLY A 292 15.75 -3.21 1.53
C GLY A 292 14.25 -3.09 1.76
N SER A 293 13.40 -3.63 0.88
CA SER A 293 11.93 -3.60 1.06
C SER A 293 11.49 -4.33 2.32
N LEU A 294 12.02 -5.54 2.55
CA LEU A 294 11.68 -6.33 3.74
C LEU A 294 12.30 -5.72 5.00
N ILE A 295 13.53 -5.21 4.91
CA ILE A 295 14.21 -4.53 6.03
C ILE A 295 13.46 -3.27 6.45
N LEU A 296 13.02 -2.43 5.50
CA LEU A 296 12.25 -1.23 5.80
C LEU A 296 10.82 -1.56 6.25
N SER A 297 10.27 -2.72 5.85
CA SER A 297 9.01 -3.20 6.43
C SER A 297 9.19 -3.71 7.87
N ALA A 298 10.36 -4.27 8.19
CA ALA A 298 10.74 -4.58 9.57
C ALA A 298 10.99 -3.32 10.40
N GLU A 299 11.49 -2.24 9.81
CA GLU A 299 11.53 -0.92 10.45
C GLU A 299 10.13 -0.44 10.83
N MET A 300 9.17 -0.52 9.90
CA MET A 300 7.77 -0.20 10.19
C MET A 300 7.21 -1.10 11.31
N MET A 301 7.58 -2.39 11.33
CA MET A 301 7.18 -3.34 12.37
C MET A 301 7.71 -2.93 13.75
N LEU A 302 8.99 -2.59 13.85
CA LEU A 302 9.61 -2.12 15.11
C LEU A 302 8.96 -0.83 15.60
N ARG A 303 8.68 0.10 14.68
CA ARG A 303 8.00 1.36 15.00
C ARG A 303 6.57 1.11 15.49
N HIS A 304 5.85 0.16 14.88
CA HIS A 304 4.52 -0.26 15.32
C HIS A 304 4.53 -0.90 16.72
N LEU A 305 5.60 -1.63 17.07
CA LEU A 305 5.81 -2.20 18.41
C LEU A 305 6.23 -1.15 19.46
N GLY A 306 6.41 0.12 19.06
CA GLY A 306 6.90 1.19 19.93
C GLY A 306 8.42 1.15 20.15
N TRP A 307 9.16 0.31 19.42
CA TRP A 307 10.63 0.20 19.53
C TRP A 307 11.30 1.19 18.58
N THR A 308 11.02 2.46 18.80
CA THR A 308 11.36 3.57 17.88
C THR A 308 12.86 3.73 17.69
N GLU A 309 13.67 3.52 18.72
CA GLU A 309 15.12 3.63 18.68
C GLU A 309 15.72 2.56 17.75
N ALA A 310 15.20 1.34 17.81
CA ALA A 310 15.63 0.26 16.90
C ALA A 310 15.20 0.53 15.45
N ALA A 311 14.01 1.10 15.25
CA ALA A 311 13.54 1.52 13.93
C ALA A 311 14.43 2.65 13.36
N ASP A 312 14.77 3.65 14.17
CA ASP A 312 15.61 4.78 13.77
C ASP A 312 17.02 4.33 13.39
N LEU A 313 17.60 3.33 14.09
CA LEU A 313 18.88 2.72 13.73
C LEU A 313 18.85 2.07 12.33
N ILE A 314 17.74 1.43 11.95
CA ILE A 314 17.60 0.85 10.60
C ILE A 314 17.59 1.96 9.54
N ILE A 315 16.88 3.06 9.80
CA ILE A 315 16.82 4.21 8.89
C ILE A 315 18.20 4.87 8.73
N SER A 316 18.90 5.17 9.84
CA SER A 316 20.22 5.78 9.77
C SER A 316 21.23 4.87 9.08
N SER A 317 21.17 3.58 9.37
CA SER A 317 22.04 2.56 8.79
C SER A 317 21.85 2.45 7.27
N ILE A 318 20.61 2.30 6.77
CA ILE A 318 20.38 2.17 5.33
C ILE A 318 20.75 3.46 4.57
N GLU A 319 20.50 4.64 5.17
CA GLU A 319 20.93 5.93 4.61
C GLU A 319 22.45 6.01 4.50
N ALA A 320 23.18 5.60 5.54
CA ALA A 320 24.64 5.57 5.54
C ALA A 320 25.20 4.56 4.52
N THR A 321 24.64 3.35 4.45
CA THR A 321 25.09 2.31 3.50
C THR A 321 24.90 2.72 2.04
N ILE A 322 23.73 3.29 1.71
CA ILE A 322 23.47 3.83 0.37
C ILE A 322 24.35 5.06 0.09
N GLY A 323 24.55 5.94 1.08
CA GLY A 323 25.42 7.12 0.98
C GLY A 323 26.87 6.78 0.65
N ASP A 324 27.39 5.68 1.22
CA ASP A 324 28.71 5.11 0.93
C ASP A 324 28.78 4.36 -0.42
N LYS A 325 27.66 4.29 -1.15
CA LYS A 325 27.50 3.56 -2.41
C LYS A 325 27.87 2.07 -2.30
N LEU A 326 27.73 1.47 -1.12
CA LEU A 326 27.79 0.01 -0.94
C LEU A 326 26.39 -0.56 -1.15
N VAL A 327 26.08 -0.99 -2.37
CA VAL A 327 24.70 -1.29 -2.76
C VAL A 327 24.58 -2.57 -3.57
N THR A 328 23.40 -3.16 -3.59
CA THR A 328 23.11 -4.34 -4.42
C THR A 328 23.04 -3.98 -5.91
N TYR A 329 23.09 -5.01 -6.76
CA TYR A 329 23.26 -4.87 -8.22
C TYR A 329 22.25 -3.93 -8.90
N ASP A 330 21.03 -3.84 -8.36
CA ASP A 330 19.92 -3.05 -8.87
C ASP A 330 20.20 -1.55 -8.80
N PHE A 331 20.89 -1.09 -7.75
CA PHE A 331 21.40 0.27 -7.63
C PHE A 331 22.80 0.44 -8.24
N ALA A 332 23.70 -0.54 -8.06
CA ALA A 332 25.09 -0.44 -8.52
C ALA A 332 25.19 -0.14 -10.03
N ARG A 333 24.33 -0.77 -10.84
CA ARG A 333 24.27 -0.55 -12.30
C ARG A 333 23.82 0.84 -12.73
N LEU A 334 23.28 1.66 -11.81
CA LEU A 334 22.77 3.00 -12.06
C LEU A 334 23.63 4.09 -11.42
N LEU A 335 24.56 3.72 -10.54
CA LEU A 335 25.38 4.66 -9.77
C LEU A 335 26.84 4.58 -10.20
N GLU A 336 27.39 5.72 -10.61
CA GLU A 336 28.82 5.83 -10.92
C GLU A 336 29.66 5.68 -9.64
N GLY A 337 30.68 4.82 -9.70
CA GLY A 337 31.59 4.55 -8.58
C GLY A 337 30.96 3.79 -7.41
N ALA A 338 29.84 3.08 -7.63
CA ALA A 338 29.27 2.20 -6.63
C ALA A 338 30.06 0.89 -6.48
N THR A 339 30.09 0.38 -5.26
CA THR A 339 30.59 -0.97 -4.97
C THR A 339 29.40 -1.91 -4.92
N GLU A 340 29.29 -2.80 -5.91
CA GLU A 340 28.26 -3.85 -5.92
C GLU A 340 28.54 -4.87 -4.82
N VAL A 341 27.56 -5.10 -3.94
CA VAL A 341 27.61 -6.11 -2.87
C VAL A 341 26.45 -7.11 -3.01
N SER A 342 26.64 -8.30 -2.43
CA SER A 342 25.59 -9.32 -2.36
C SER A 342 24.47 -8.93 -1.38
N SER A 343 23.33 -9.63 -1.39
CA SER A 343 22.20 -9.36 -0.48
C SER A 343 22.63 -9.47 0.99
N SER A 344 23.35 -10.55 1.34
CA SER A 344 23.88 -10.77 2.69
C SER A 344 25.00 -9.78 3.06
N ALA A 345 25.79 -9.33 2.09
CA ALA A 345 26.83 -8.33 2.32
C ALA A 345 26.24 -6.93 2.52
N PHE A 346 25.15 -6.58 1.83
CA PHE A 346 24.41 -5.34 2.07
C PHE A 346 23.85 -5.30 3.50
N GLY A 347 23.24 -6.40 3.97
CA GLY A 347 22.78 -6.50 5.36
C GLY A 347 23.91 -6.37 6.39
N ARG A 348 25.09 -6.93 6.12
CA ARG A 348 26.29 -6.73 6.97
C ARG A 348 26.78 -5.29 6.95
N ALA A 349 26.86 -4.67 5.77
CA ALA A 349 27.26 -3.28 5.61
C ALA A 349 26.32 -2.31 6.33
N MET A 350 25.02 -2.64 6.43
CA MET A 350 24.07 -1.94 7.27
C MET A 350 24.42 -2.09 8.77
N ILE A 351 24.62 -3.31 9.27
CA ILE A 351 24.96 -3.56 10.68
C ILE A 351 26.24 -2.82 11.10
N GLU A 352 27.26 -2.77 10.24
CA GLU A 352 28.51 -2.03 10.49
C GLU A 352 28.32 -0.51 10.64
N ARG A 353 27.15 0.02 10.24
CA ARG A 353 26.79 1.44 10.25
C ARG A 353 25.62 1.77 11.19
N MET A 354 25.29 0.85 12.11
CA MET A 354 24.32 1.08 13.18
C MET A 354 24.97 1.77 14.38
#